data_AF-A0A1F7LA76-F1
#
_entry.id   AF-A0A1F7LA76-F1
#
_cell.length_a   1.000
_cell.length_b   1.000
_cell.length_c   1.000
_cell.angle_alpha   90.00
_cell.angle_beta   90.00
_cell.angle_gamma   90.00
#
_symmetry.space_group_name_H-M   'P 1'
#
loop_
_entity.id
_entity.type
_entity.pdbx_description
1 polymer ?
#
loop_
_entity_poly.entity_id
_entity_poly.type
_entity_poly.pdbx_seq_one_letter_code
_entity_poly.pdbx_strand_id
1 'polypeptide(L)'
;MEAISDKRVQRGIYARAGQLAHSPEDQGKPLVSELAGFRSVRAAGQKYRIVYRVQRQDVIVVVVAVGRRKHGDAADIYALARKLLKQRLVPVRTQRGKK
;
A
#
# COMPACT_ATOMS: atom_id res chain seq x y z
N MET A 1 9.77 10.74 -1.32
CA MET A 1 10.45 9.54 -0.77
C MET A 1 11.65 9.90 0.14
N GLU A 2 11.84 11.17 0.52
CA GLU A 2 12.98 11.62 1.36
C GLU A 2 13.11 10.87 2.70
N ALA A 3 12.03 10.29 3.23
CA ALA A 3 12.06 9.52 4.48
C ALA A 3 12.81 8.16 4.39
N ILE A 4 13.10 7.63 3.20
CA ILE A 4 13.87 6.39 3.03
C ILE A 4 15.19 6.76 2.34
N SER A 5 16.27 6.96 3.10
CA SER A 5 17.55 7.43 2.58
C SER A 5 18.34 6.38 1.78
N ASP A 6 18.14 5.10 2.09
CA ASP A 6 18.85 4.01 1.42
C ASP A 6 18.38 3.83 -0.03
N LYS A 7 19.28 4.11 -0.98
CA LYS A 7 19.03 4.00 -2.43
C LYS A 7 18.77 2.57 -2.91
N ARG A 8 19.34 1.56 -2.26
CA ARG A 8 19.05 0.15 -2.60
C ARG A 8 17.62 -0.20 -2.21
N VAL A 9 17.19 0.25 -1.03
CA VAL A 9 15.81 0.08 -0.58
C VAL A 9 14.85 0.84 -1.50
N GLN A 10 15.14 2.09 -1.85
CA GLN A 10 14.33 2.86 -2.81
C GLN A 10 14.18 2.11 -4.14
N ARG A 11 15.28 1.64 -4.73
CA ARG A 11 15.23 0.85 -5.99
C ARG A 11 14.39 -0.42 -5.85
N GLY A 12 14.54 -1.16 -4.76
CA GLY A 12 13.73 -2.36 -4.50
C GLY A 12 12.24 -2.06 -4.36
N ILE A 13 11.88 -0.91 -3.79
CA ILE A 13 10.50 -0.44 -3.71
C ILE A 13 9.97 -0.06 -5.10
N TYR A 14 10.71 0.73 -5.86
CA TYR A 14 10.29 1.14 -7.21
C TYR A 14 10.12 -0.05 -8.14
N ALA A 15 11.06 -1.00 -8.14
CA ALA A 15 10.97 -2.22 -8.92
C ALA A 15 9.71 -3.02 -8.54
N ARG A 16 9.42 -3.17 -7.24
CA ARG A 16 8.20 -3.88 -6.80
C ARG A 16 6.92 -3.13 -7.15
N ALA A 17 6.92 -1.80 -7.06
CA ALA A 17 5.78 -0.98 -7.44
C ALA A 17 5.49 -1.09 -8.94
N GLY A 18 6.52 -1.10 -9.79
CA GLY A 18 6.37 -1.31 -11.24
C GLY A 18 5.71 -2.65 -11.58
N GLN A 19 6.06 -3.71 -10.85
CA GLN A 19 5.43 -5.03 -11.03
C GLN A 19 3.93 -5.04 -10.72
N LEU A 20 3.42 -4.10 -9.90
CA LEU A 20 1.98 -4.00 -9.64
C LEU A 20 1.18 -3.54 -10.87
N ALA A 21 1.83 -3.06 -11.93
CA ALA A 21 1.14 -2.76 -13.18
C ALA A 21 0.55 -4.01 -13.86
N HIS A 22 0.94 -5.23 -13.45
CA HIS A 22 0.57 -6.48 -14.12
C HIS A 22 -0.20 -7.38 -13.15
N SER A 23 -1.52 -7.50 -13.32
CA SER A 23 -2.39 -8.28 -12.42
C SER A 23 -2.24 -7.94 -10.93
N PRO A 24 -2.41 -6.68 -10.50
CA PRO A 24 -2.22 -6.27 -9.11
C PRO A 24 -3.18 -6.95 -8.12
N GLU A 25 -4.32 -7.48 -8.58
CA GLU A 25 -5.28 -8.21 -7.75
C GLU A 25 -4.80 -9.61 -7.35
N ASP A 26 -3.90 -10.21 -8.12
CA ASP A 26 -3.30 -11.51 -7.82
C ASP A 26 -2.03 -11.36 -6.96
N GLN A 27 -1.57 -10.12 -6.81
CA GLN A 27 -0.39 -9.80 -6.03
C GLN A 27 -0.75 -9.39 -4.60
N GLY A 28 0.17 -9.68 -3.68
CA GLY A 28 0.01 -9.30 -2.27
C GLY A 28 -1.16 -9.99 -1.56
N LYS A 29 -1.20 -9.85 -0.24
CA LYS A 29 -2.27 -10.38 0.60
C LYS A 29 -3.39 -9.34 0.77
N PRO A 30 -4.67 -9.71 0.63
CA PRO A 30 -5.75 -8.82 1.00
C PRO A 30 -5.66 -8.48 2.49
N LEU A 31 -5.95 -7.23 2.83
CA LEU A 31 -6.03 -6.75 4.21
C LEU A 31 -7.49 -6.82 4.70
N VAL A 32 -7.65 -6.84 6.02
CA VAL A 32 -8.94 -7.04 6.70
C VAL A 32 -9.26 -5.87 7.66
N SER A 33 -10.47 -5.88 8.24
CA SER A 33 -10.93 -4.89 9.21
C SER A 33 -10.88 -3.46 8.64
N GLU A 34 -10.32 -2.49 9.37
CA GLU A 34 -10.20 -1.09 8.94
C GLU A 34 -9.46 -0.93 7.60
N LEU A 35 -8.66 -1.91 7.16
CA LEU A 35 -7.93 -1.90 5.90
C LEU A 35 -8.56 -2.82 4.83
N ALA A 36 -9.81 -3.25 5.03
CA ALA A 36 -10.55 -4.00 4.01
C ALA A 36 -10.60 -3.22 2.68
N GLY A 37 -10.40 -3.93 1.57
CA GLY A 37 -10.29 -3.33 0.23
C GLY A 37 -8.87 -2.87 -0.14
N PHE A 38 -7.91 -2.96 0.77
CA PHE A 38 -6.48 -2.79 0.47
C PHE A 38 -5.76 -4.15 0.40
N ARG A 39 -4.58 -4.13 -0.19
CA ARG A 39 -3.66 -5.26 -0.35
C ARG A 39 -2.28 -4.86 0.15
N SER A 40 -1.51 -5.83 0.63
CA SER A 40 -0.15 -5.63 1.11
C SER A 40 0.82 -6.59 0.46
N VAL A 41 1.90 -6.06 -0.09
CA VAL A 41 2.95 -6.84 -0.72
C VAL A 41 4.32 -6.46 -0.16
N ARG A 42 5.23 -7.43 -0.07
CA ARG A 42 6.61 -7.19 0.34
C ARG A 42 7.37 -6.46 -0.76
N ALA A 43 8.23 -5.53 -0.36
CA ALA A 43 9.16 -4.82 -1.23
C ALA A 43 10.51 -4.71 -0.51
N ALA A 44 11.62 -4.59 -1.24
CA ALA A 44 12.96 -4.42 -0.66
C ALA A 44 13.23 -5.36 0.56
N GLY A 45 13.18 -6.68 0.32
CA GLY A 45 13.33 -7.71 1.34
C GLY A 45 12.05 -7.97 2.16
N GLN A 46 12.22 -8.44 3.40
CA GLN A 46 11.10 -8.82 4.29
C GLN A 46 10.55 -7.66 5.14
N LYS A 47 11.32 -6.57 5.22
CA LYS A 47 11.07 -5.47 6.17
C LYS A 47 10.13 -4.42 5.60
N TYR A 48 10.17 -4.13 4.29
CA TYR A 48 9.32 -3.13 3.67
C TYR A 48 8.07 -3.76 3.04
N ARG A 49 6.96 -3.02 3.12
CA ARG A 49 5.71 -3.39 2.46
C ARG A 49 5.13 -2.20 1.72
N ILE A 50 4.52 -2.48 0.58
CA ILE A 50 3.67 -1.56 -0.16
C ILE A 50 2.23 -1.92 0.20
N VAL A 51 1.48 -0.95 0.72
CA VAL A 51 0.04 -1.06 0.91
C VAL A 51 -0.64 -0.32 -0.24
N TYR A 52 -1.53 -1.00 -0.96
CA TYR A 52 -2.18 -0.45 -2.13
C TYR A 52 -3.62 -0.94 -2.30
N ARG A 53 -4.35 -0.37 -3.25
CA ARG A 53 -5.64 -0.89 -3.71
C ARG A 53 -5.68 -0.87 -5.24
N VAL A 54 -6.59 -1.64 -5.82
CA VAL A 54 -6.85 -1.67 -7.26
C VAL A 54 -8.20 -1.01 -7.53
N GLN A 55 -8.23 -0.03 -8.43
CA GLN A 55 -9.47 0.56 -8.93
C GLN A 55 -9.77 -0.02 -10.31
N ARG A 56 -10.77 -0.91 -10.39
CA ARG A 56 -11.06 -1.75 -11.57
C ARG A 56 -11.44 -1.00 -12.85
N GLN A 57 -11.90 0.26 -12.75
CA GLN A 57 -12.31 1.03 -13.92
C GLN A 57 -11.14 1.29 -14.89
N ASP A 58 -9.94 1.55 -14.33
CA ASP A 58 -8.73 1.88 -15.10
C ASP A 58 -7.49 1.08 -14.63
N VAL A 59 -7.69 0.02 -13.83
CA VAL A 59 -6.63 -0.76 -13.12
C VAL A 59 -5.60 0.15 -12.42
N ILE A 60 -6.09 1.17 -11.69
CA ILE A 60 -5.20 2.10 -10.99
C ILE A 60 -4.73 1.49 -9.67
N VAL A 61 -3.41 1.40 -9.51
CA VAL A 61 -2.75 1.01 -8.25
C VAL A 61 -2.42 2.26 -7.45
N VAL A 62 -3.16 2.48 -6.36
CA VAL A 62 -2.87 3.59 -5.43
C VAL A 62 -1.98 3.08 -4.31
N VAL A 63 -0.70 3.42 -4.34
CA VAL A 63 0.23 3.16 -3.22
C VAL A 63 -0.07 4.13 -2.08
N VAL A 64 -0.62 3.61 -1.01
CA VAL A 64 -1.09 4.40 0.14
C VAL A 64 0.04 4.68 1.12
N ALA A 65 0.90 3.69 1.32
CA ALA A 65 2.03 3.83 2.22
C ALA A 65 3.12 2.81 1.86
N VAL A 66 4.38 3.22 2.03
CA VAL A 66 5.54 2.34 1.98
C VAL A 66 6.41 2.55 3.21
N GLY A 67 6.75 1.47 3.90
CA GLY A 67 7.54 1.57 5.12
C GLY A 67 7.85 0.22 5.75
N ARG A 68 8.59 0.27 6.86
CA ARG A 68 8.96 -0.93 7.62
C ARG A 68 7.76 -1.44 8.42
N ARG A 69 7.60 -2.77 8.48
CA ARG A 69 6.70 -3.39 9.47
C ARG A 69 7.45 -3.54 10.79
N LYS A 70 6.91 -2.96 11.85
CA LYS A 70 7.40 -3.03 13.23
C LYS A 70 6.19 -3.05 14.17
N HIS A 71 5.71 -4.25 14.49
CA HIS A 71 4.50 -4.41 15.30
C HIS A 71 4.62 -3.64 16.64
N GLY A 72 3.58 -2.87 16.99
CA GLY A 72 3.57 -2.04 18.20
C GLY A 72 4.19 -0.64 18.06
N ASP A 73 4.79 -0.30 16.91
CA ASP A 73 5.40 1.02 16.67
C ASP A 73 4.44 1.95 15.91
N ALA A 74 4.41 3.25 16.26
CA ALA A 74 3.64 4.25 15.52
C ALA A 74 4.17 4.50 14.10
N ALA A 75 5.47 4.26 13.87
CA ALA A 75 6.11 4.24 12.56
C ALA A 75 5.86 2.92 11.79
N ASP A 76 5.11 1.98 12.37
CA ASP A 76 4.65 0.78 11.65
C ASP A 76 3.80 1.18 10.45
N ILE A 77 4.06 0.53 9.32
CA ILE A 77 3.36 0.82 8.08
C ILE A 77 1.84 0.64 8.17
N TYR A 78 1.34 -0.28 9.00
CA TYR A 78 -0.10 -0.45 9.19
C TYR A 78 -0.71 0.58 10.13
N ALA A 79 0.04 1.07 11.12
CA ALA A 79 -0.39 2.17 11.97
C ALA A 79 -0.54 3.46 11.14
N LEU A 80 0.46 3.77 10.32
CA LEU A 80 0.43 4.92 9.42
C LEU A 80 -0.70 4.83 8.40
N ALA A 81 -0.87 3.68 7.72
CA ALA A 81 -1.93 3.49 6.75
C ALA A 81 -3.33 3.68 7.37
N ARG A 82 -3.56 3.13 8.58
CA ARG A 82 -4.81 3.33 9.32
C ARG A 82 -5.04 4.79 9.68
N LYS A 83 -4.01 5.50 10.13
CA LYS A 83 -4.11 6.93 10.45
C LYS A 83 -4.50 7.76 9.24
N LEU A 84 -3.84 7.55 8.10
CA LEU A 84 -4.14 8.24 6.84
C LEU A 84 -5.58 7.97 6.38
N LEU A 85 -6.06 6.73 6.52
CA LEU A 85 -7.43 6.36 6.19
C LEU A 85 -8.44 7.04 7.11
N LYS A 86 -8.22 7.02 8.43
CA LYS A 86 -9.09 7.69 9.43
C LYS A 86 -9.17 9.19 9.17
N GLN A 87 -8.06 9.81 8.78
CA GLN A 87 -7.99 11.23 8.44
C GLN A 87 -8.51 11.56 7.03
N ARG A 88 -8.98 10.56 6.25
CA ARG A 88 -9.44 10.71 4.86
C ARG A 88 -8.39 11.35 3.93
N LEU A 89 -7.11 11.20 4.27
CA LEU A 89 -5.97 11.70 3.48
C LEU A 89 -5.58 10.74 2.35
N VAL A 90 -6.27 9.60 2.25
CA VAL A 90 -6.16 8.67 1.14
C VAL A 90 -7.44 8.84 0.32
N PRO A 91 -7.37 8.99 -1.01
CA PRO A 91 -8.58 9.05 -1.82
C PRO A 91 -9.39 7.79 -1.55
N VAL A 92 -10.59 7.88 -0.98
CA VAL A 92 -11.53 6.75 -0.84
C VAL A 92 -12.69 7.05 -1.77
N ARG A 93 -12.59 6.66 -3.05
CA ARG A 93 -13.80 6.57 -3.87
C ARG A 93 -14.51 5.30 -3.46
N THR A 94 -15.42 5.42 -2.49
CA THR A 94 -16.49 4.44 -2.29
C THR A 94 -17.24 4.39 -3.61
N GLN A 95 -17.23 3.23 -4.28
CA GLN A 95 -18.21 2.99 -5.33
C GLN A 95 -19.58 3.04 -4.65
N ARG A 96 -20.27 4.17 -4.71
CA ARG A 96 -21.74 4.12 -4.70
C ARG A 96 -22.08 3.30 -5.93
N GLY A 97 -22.61 2.10 -5.69
CA GLY A 97 -23.18 1.30 -6.75
C GLY A 97 -24.15 2.19 -7.53
N LYS A 98 -23.96 2.26 -8.84
CA LYS A 98 -25.05 2.62 -9.74
C LYS A 98 -26.12 1.53 -9.53
N LYS A 99 -27.18 1.86 -8.81
CA LYS A 99 -28.51 1.37 -9.15
C LYS A 99 -29.08 2.34 -10.16
#